data_AF-A0A7R8WU16-F1
#
_entry.id   AF-A0A7R8WU16-F1
#
_cell.length_a   1.000
_cell.length_b   1.000
_cell.length_c   1.000
_cell.angle_alpha   90.00
_cell.angle_beta   90.00
_cell.angle_gamma   90.00
#
_symmetry.space_group_name_H-M   'P 1'
#
loop_
_entity.id
_entity.type
_entity.pdbx_description
1 polymer ?
#
loop_
_entity_poly.entity_id
_entity_poly.type
_entity_poly.pdbx_seq_one_letter_code
_entity_poly.pdbx_strand_id
1 'polypeptide(L)'
;KCPLCQRPSSPNALVPNHTVRHVVGELRARCPEDGCGEVVEVQNFVLHRRDCTTRTTTCPKGCGREMLKKEKGGHDCVKYLTEECEALRQENQRLRDEKGHLRQENQLLRSEELQAMDILMCFSLQEKGKFTLLMGNTGVIEFMIVLISNRIQQLKYDETLEEAWGILWNVTDEAAENCERFLDKGGMDQFMACFK
;
A
#
# COMPACT_ATOMS: atom_id res chain seq x y z
N LYS A 1 3.71 -23.44 -38.67
CA LYS A 1 2.82 -23.78 -39.81
C LYS A 1 2.24 -22.47 -40.34
N CYS A 2 2.14 -22.30 -41.66
CA CYS A 2 1.52 -21.09 -42.25
C CYS A 2 0.04 -21.00 -41.84
N PRO A 3 -0.45 -19.86 -41.31
CA PRO A 3 -1.84 -19.73 -40.87
C PRO A 3 -2.86 -19.80 -42.02
N LEU A 4 -2.44 -19.57 -43.27
CA LEU A 4 -3.34 -19.58 -44.43
C LEU A 4 -3.48 -20.96 -45.07
N CYS A 5 -2.40 -21.76 -45.13
CA CYS A 5 -2.39 -23.04 -45.86
C CYS A 5 -1.91 -24.23 -45.02
N GLN A 6 -1.65 -24.03 -43.73
CA GLN A 6 -1.20 -25.02 -42.74
C GLN A 6 0.11 -25.76 -43.04
N ARG A 7 0.81 -25.43 -44.13
CA ARG A 7 2.10 -26.03 -44.49
C ARG A 7 3.14 -25.80 -43.38
N PRO A 8 4.07 -26.75 -43.15
CA PRO A 8 5.20 -26.51 -42.26
C PRO A 8 5.98 -25.30 -42.76
N SER A 9 6.21 -24.32 -41.89
CA SER A 9 6.94 -23.09 -42.20
C SER A 9 8.01 -22.91 -41.14
N SER A 10 9.27 -22.87 -41.56
CA SER A 10 10.40 -22.50 -40.69
C SER A 10 10.67 -21.01 -40.81
N PRO A 11 11.00 -20.29 -39.72
CA PRO A 11 11.40 -18.88 -39.79
C PRO A 11 12.55 -18.63 -40.78
N ASN A 12 13.47 -19.58 -40.91
CA ASN A 12 14.61 -19.49 -41.81
C ASN A 12 14.26 -19.69 -43.30
N ALA A 13 13.02 -20.13 -43.60
CA ALA A 13 12.53 -20.31 -44.96
C ALA A 13 11.73 -19.09 -45.48
N LEU A 14 11.60 -18.03 -44.68
CA LEU A 14 10.90 -16.81 -45.05
C LEU A 14 11.86 -15.87 -45.78
N VAL A 15 11.47 -15.45 -47.00
CA VAL A 15 12.23 -14.47 -47.79
C VAL A 15 11.44 -13.16 -47.83
N PRO A 16 12.07 -12.00 -47.58
CA PRO A 16 11.40 -10.71 -47.69
C PRO A 16 10.87 -10.47 -49.11
N ASN A 17 9.61 -10.07 -49.23
CA ASN A 17 9.06 -9.63 -50.51
C ASN A 17 9.37 -8.14 -50.73
N HIS A 18 10.42 -7.87 -51.49
CA HIS A 18 10.89 -6.50 -51.75
C HIS A 18 9.91 -5.67 -52.59
N THR A 19 9.15 -6.30 -53.49
CA THR A 19 8.11 -5.62 -54.29
C THR A 19 6.98 -5.15 -53.40
N VAL A 20 6.46 -6.03 -52.52
CA VAL A 20 5.42 -5.66 -51.55
C VAL A 20 5.93 -4.57 -50.60
N ARG A 21 7.19 -4.68 -50.13
CA ARG A 21 7.81 -3.65 -49.28
C ARG A 21 7.88 -2.28 -49.97
N HIS A 22 8.23 -2.24 -51.25
CA HIS A 22 8.26 -0.99 -52.03
C HIS A 22 6.87 -0.37 -52.15
N VAL A 23 5.89 -1.16 -52.62
CA VAL A 23 4.50 -0.69 -52.79
C VAL A 23 3.92 -0.20 -51.47
N VAL A 24 4.12 -0.95 -50.37
CA VAL A 24 3.69 -0.52 -49.03
C VAL A 24 4.37 0.78 -48.61
N GLY A 25 5.65 0.98 -48.96
CA GLY A 25 6.40 2.20 -48.68
C GLY A 25 5.84 3.45 -49.36
N GLU A 26 5.32 3.32 -50.57
CA GLU A 26 4.73 4.40 -51.38
C GLU A 26 3.31 4.78 -50.94
N LEU A 27 2.63 3.93 -50.16
CA LEU A 27 1.33 4.28 -49.58
C LEU A 27 1.45 5.54 -48.72
N ARG A 28 0.41 6.37 -48.73
CA ARG A 28 0.37 7.61 -47.96
C ARG A 28 -0.51 7.44 -46.73
N ALA A 29 -0.01 7.87 -45.59
CA ALA A 29 -0.70 7.81 -44.31
C ALA A 29 -0.74 9.19 -43.66
N ARG A 30 -1.85 9.50 -42.98
CA ARG A 30 -1.99 10.71 -42.17
C ARG A 30 -1.20 10.56 -40.86
N CYS A 31 -0.53 11.61 -40.43
CA CYS A 31 0.12 11.67 -39.12
C CYS A 31 -0.92 11.52 -37.98
N PRO A 32 -0.67 10.66 -36.97
CA PRO A 32 -1.57 10.42 -35.86
C PRO A 32 -1.47 11.47 -34.75
N GLU A 33 -0.47 12.36 -34.80
CA GLU A 33 -0.30 13.40 -33.78
C GLU A 33 -1.39 14.47 -33.96
N ASP A 34 -2.14 14.74 -32.89
CA ASP A 34 -3.22 15.72 -32.90
C ASP A 34 -2.71 17.10 -33.33
N GLY A 35 -3.39 17.67 -34.33
CA GLY A 35 -3.02 18.98 -34.90
C GLY A 35 -1.88 18.98 -35.92
N CYS A 36 -1.27 17.84 -36.26
CA CYS A 36 -0.30 17.77 -37.36
C CYS A 36 -1.01 17.78 -38.72
N GLY A 37 -1.90 16.80 -38.95
CA GLY A 37 -2.68 16.65 -40.17
C GLY A 37 -1.90 16.29 -41.45
N GLU A 38 -0.56 16.29 -41.43
CA GLU A 38 0.27 15.96 -42.60
C GLU A 38 0.03 14.54 -43.12
N VAL A 39 0.12 14.37 -44.45
CA VAL A 39 -0.03 13.08 -45.12
C VAL A 39 1.29 12.74 -45.81
N VAL A 40 2.01 11.77 -45.23
CA VAL A 40 3.37 11.37 -45.63
C VAL A 40 3.39 9.93 -46.15
N GLU A 41 4.37 9.61 -47.00
CA GLU A 41 4.59 8.23 -47.43
C GLU A 41 5.00 7.35 -46.25
N VAL A 42 4.55 6.10 -46.23
CA VAL A 42 4.83 5.12 -45.17
C VAL A 42 6.34 4.95 -44.98
N GLN A 43 7.13 4.99 -46.06
CA GLN A 43 8.59 4.94 -45.97
C GLN A 43 9.23 6.13 -45.24
N ASN A 44 8.61 7.31 -45.31
CA ASN A 44 9.09 8.55 -44.69
C ASN A 44 8.44 8.83 -43.32
N PHE A 45 7.48 8.02 -42.91
CA PHE A 45 6.71 8.23 -41.69
C PHE A 45 7.58 8.27 -40.42
N VAL A 46 8.64 7.46 -40.36
CA VAL A 46 9.58 7.45 -39.23
C VAL A 46 10.35 8.77 -39.12
N LEU A 47 10.79 9.31 -40.26
CA LEU A 47 11.49 10.60 -40.32
C LEU A 47 10.54 11.73 -39.92
N HIS A 48 9.34 11.77 -40.52
CA HIS A 48 8.31 12.73 -40.14
C HIS A 48 8.00 12.65 -38.64
N ARG A 49 7.73 11.47 -38.09
CA ARG A 49 7.40 11.33 -36.66
C ARG A 49 8.53 11.79 -35.74
N ARG A 50 9.79 11.65 -36.16
CA ARG A 50 10.93 12.20 -35.41
C ARG A 50 10.92 13.73 -35.44
N ASP A 51 10.54 14.34 -36.55
CA ASP A 51 10.69 15.78 -36.76
C ASP A 51 9.36 16.56 -36.59
N CYS A 52 8.24 15.85 -36.37
CA CYS A 52 6.89 16.39 -36.18
C CYS A 52 6.83 17.35 -34.98
N THR A 53 6.40 18.58 -35.23
CA THR A 53 6.41 19.67 -34.25
C THR A 53 5.27 19.61 -33.23
N THR A 54 4.17 18.92 -33.57
CA THR A 54 3.03 18.67 -32.68
C THR A 54 3.19 17.38 -31.89
N ARG A 55 4.29 16.66 -32.08
CA ARG A 55 4.60 15.51 -31.24
C ARG A 55 5.01 15.97 -29.85
N THR A 56 4.48 15.31 -28.83
CA THR A 56 4.89 15.52 -27.44
C THR A 56 6.32 15.03 -27.21
N THR A 57 7.10 15.81 -26.47
CA THR A 57 8.45 15.48 -26.01
C THR A 57 8.58 15.81 -24.54
N THR A 58 9.41 15.05 -23.84
CA THR A 58 9.88 15.43 -22.51
C THR A 58 10.89 16.56 -22.60
N CYS A 59 10.97 17.36 -21.55
CA CYS A 59 11.95 18.42 -21.44
C CYS A 59 13.38 17.85 -21.53
N PRO A 60 14.22 18.29 -22.49
CA PRO A 60 15.59 17.76 -22.64
C PRO A 60 16.53 18.19 -21.52
N LYS A 61 16.16 19.20 -20.75
CA LYS A 61 16.93 19.66 -19.58
C LYS A 61 16.63 18.81 -18.33
N GLY A 62 15.76 17.81 -18.43
CA GLY A 62 15.57 16.80 -17.40
C GLY A 62 14.55 17.15 -16.31
N CYS A 63 13.77 18.22 -16.44
CA CYS A 63 12.72 18.53 -15.46
C CYS A 63 11.51 17.58 -15.50
N GLY A 64 11.46 16.64 -16.45
CA GLY A 64 10.40 15.62 -16.55
C GLY A 64 9.10 16.09 -17.20
N ARG A 65 8.87 17.40 -17.37
CA ARG A 65 7.64 17.92 -17.97
C ARG A 65 7.49 17.51 -19.45
N GLU A 66 6.29 17.09 -19.82
CA GLU A 66 5.88 16.86 -21.20
C GLU A 66 5.34 18.14 -21.86
N MET A 67 5.66 18.34 -23.13
CA MET A 67 5.23 19.50 -23.92
C MET A 67 5.28 19.19 -25.42
N LEU A 68 4.58 19.96 -26.25
CA LEU A 68 4.71 19.84 -27.70
C LEU A 68 6.10 20.30 -28.16
N LYS A 69 6.69 19.64 -29.17
CA LYS A 69 8.01 20.03 -29.69
C LYS A 69 8.10 21.49 -30.12
N LYS A 70 7.02 22.05 -30.69
CA LYS A 70 6.92 23.47 -31.06
C LYS A 70 7.00 24.43 -29.86
N GLU A 71 6.57 23.99 -28.67
CA GLU A 71 6.53 24.81 -27.44
C GLU A 71 7.82 24.74 -26.63
N LYS A 72 8.74 23.85 -27.01
CA LYS A 72 10.04 23.65 -26.36
C LYS A 72 10.81 24.95 -26.11
N GLY A 73 10.76 25.90 -27.04
CA GLY A 73 11.49 27.18 -26.94
C GLY A 73 10.98 28.10 -25.83
N GLY A 74 9.70 27.99 -25.47
CA GLY A 74 9.06 28.79 -24.42
C GLY A 74 9.06 28.13 -23.04
N HIS A 75 9.65 26.95 -22.91
CA HIS A 75 9.64 26.21 -21.64
C HIS A 75 10.69 26.72 -20.65
N ASP A 76 10.23 27.21 -19.50
CA ASP A 76 11.08 27.57 -18.36
C ASP A 76 11.14 26.42 -17.34
N CYS A 77 12.28 25.72 -17.31
CA CYS A 77 12.52 24.62 -16.37
C CYS A 77 12.61 25.09 -14.92
N VAL A 78 13.22 26.27 -14.71
CA VAL A 78 13.53 26.75 -13.36
C VAL A 78 12.22 27.11 -12.67
N LYS A 79 11.35 27.85 -13.36
CA LYS A 79 10.02 28.17 -12.86
C LYS A 79 9.23 26.92 -12.50
N TYR A 80 9.12 25.96 -13.43
CA TYR A 80 8.39 24.71 -13.21
C TYR A 80 8.94 23.93 -12.00
N LEU A 81 10.26 23.75 -11.92
CA LEU A 81 10.87 23.02 -10.81
C LEU A 81 10.73 23.75 -9.48
N THR A 82 10.70 25.08 -9.49
CA THR A 82 10.54 25.90 -8.28
C THR A 82 9.12 25.74 -7.73
N GLU A 83 8.11 25.87 -8.59
CA GLU A 83 6.70 25.66 -8.24
C GLU A 83 6.48 24.23 -7.68
N GLU A 84 7.04 23.22 -8.35
CA GLU A 84 6.97 21.82 -7.89
C GLU A 84 7.66 21.63 -6.53
N CYS A 85 8.85 22.21 -6.34
CA CYS A 85 9.56 22.12 -5.06
C CYS A 85 8.81 22.82 -3.92
N GLU A 86 8.16 23.95 -4.19
CA GLU A 86 7.34 24.65 -3.20
C GLU A 86 6.10 23.85 -2.82
N ALA A 87 5.41 23.28 -3.81
CA ALA A 87 4.26 22.40 -3.59
C ALA A 87 4.66 21.19 -2.74
N LEU A 88 5.76 20.51 -3.11
CA LEU A 88 6.27 19.36 -2.35
C LEU A 88 6.70 19.74 -0.93
N ARG A 89 7.28 20.92 -0.71
CA ARG A 89 7.63 21.41 0.63
C ARG A 89 6.39 21.66 1.49
N GLN A 90 5.36 22.28 0.91
CA GLN A 90 4.09 22.51 1.62
C GLN A 90 3.44 21.18 1.99
N GLU A 91 3.39 20.22 1.08
CA GLU A 91 2.83 18.90 1.35
C GLU A 91 3.61 18.15 2.42
N ASN A 92 4.95 18.17 2.36
CA ASN A 92 5.79 17.57 3.39
C ASN A 92 5.57 18.21 4.77
N GLN A 93 5.33 19.53 4.82
CA GLN A 93 5.03 20.20 6.07
C GLN A 93 3.69 19.73 6.63
N ARG A 94 2.64 19.67 5.80
CA ARG A 94 1.32 19.16 6.21
C ARG A 94 1.38 17.74 6.75
N LEU A 95 2.07 16.85 6.04
CA LEU A 95 2.24 15.45 6.47
C LEU A 95 3.01 15.35 7.79
N ARG A 96 3.97 16.25 8.05
CA ARG A 96 4.68 16.30 9.35
C ARG A 96 3.76 16.73 10.48
N ASP A 97 2.91 17.71 10.24
CA ASP A 97 1.97 18.22 11.24
C ASP A 97 0.90 17.16 11.58
N GLU A 98 0.31 16.52 10.56
CA GLU A 98 -0.64 15.42 10.72
C GLU A 98 -0.01 14.22 11.46
N LYS A 99 1.22 13.85 11.10
CA LYS A 99 1.96 12.80 11.80
C LYS A 99 2.24 13.17 13.27
N GLY A 100 2.45 14.45 13.55
CA GLY A 100 2.56 14.98 14.92
C GLY A 100 1.27 14.76 15.72
N HIS A 101 0.14 15.15 15.14
CA HIS A 101 -1.18 14.98 15.75
C HIS A 101 -1.50 13.50 16.02
N LEU A 102 -1.33 12.63 15.02
CA LEU A 102 -1.58 11.19 15.16
C LEU A 102 -0.69 10.55 16.23
N ARG A 103 0.57 11.00 16.39
CA ARG A 103 1.45 10.53 17.47
C ARG A 103 0.93 10.92 18.85
N GLN A 104 0.46 12.15 19.01
CA GLN A 104 -0.11 12.62 20.26
C GLN A 104 -1.38 11.84 20.62
N GLU A 105 -2.28 11.67 19.67
CA GLU A 105 -3.50 10.88 19.85
C GLU A 105 -3.20 9.42 20.21
N ASN A 106 -2.25 8.78 19.52
CA ASN A 106 -1.80 7.43 19.86
C ASN A 106 -1.20 7.35 21.27
N GLN A 107 -0.48 8.39 21.71
CA GLN A 107 0.09 8.43 23.06
C GLN A 107 -1.01 8.56 24.12
N LEU A 108 -2.04 9.37 23.86
CA LEU A 108 -3.20 9.50 24.75
C LEU A 108 -3.96 8.17 24.84
N LEU A 109 -4.26 7.53 23.71
CA LEU A 109 -4.94 6.23 23.69
C LEU A 109 -4.15 5.16 24.46
N ARG A 110 -2.83 5.13 24.34
CA ARG A 110 -1.98 4.22 25.14
C ARG A 110 -2.06 4.52 26.65
N SER A 111 -2.13 5.80 27.02
CA SER A 111 -2.28 6.19 28.42
C SER A 111 -3.63 5.73 28.98
N GLU A 112 -4.70 5.87 28.20
CA GLU A 112 -6.04 5.41 28.58
C GLU A 112 -6.11 3.88 28.65
N GLU A 113 -5.45 3.18 27.73
CA GLU A 113 -5.33 1.72 27.73
C GLU A 113 -4.67 1.21 29.02
N LEU A 114 -3.52 1.77 29.41
CA LEU A 114 -2.83 1.40 30.65
C LEU A 114 -3.70 1.69 31.88
N GLN A 115 -4.35 2.86 31.93
CA GLN A 115 -5.23 3.21 33.04
C GLN A 115 -6.41 2.22 33.17
N ALA A 116 -6.96 1.74 32.05
CA ALA A 116 -8.00 0.72 32.08
C ALA A 116 -7.47 -0.63 32.59
N MET A 117 -6.25 -1.02 32.20
CA MET A 117 -5.60 -2.24 32.72
C MET A 117 -5.37 -2.15 34.22
N ASP A 118 -4.86 -1.03 34.73
CA ASP A 118 -4.64 -0.80 36.17
C ASP A 118 -5.92 -0.99 36.99
N ILE A 119 -7.03 -0.46 36.49
CA ILE A 119 -8.33 -0.58 37.14
C ILE A 119 -8.79 -2.04 37.16
N LEU A 120 -8.71 -2.74 36.03
CA LEU A 120 -9.09 -4.16 35.93
C LEU A 120 -8.21 -5.05 36.81
N MET A 121 -6.91 -4.76 36.86
CA MET A 121 -5.97 -5.43 37.75
C MET A 121 -6.39 -5.25 39.21
N CYS A 122 -6.62 -4.01 39.66
CA CYS A 122 -7.08 -3.74 41.01
C CYS A 122 -8.38 -4.49 41.36
N PHE A 123 -9.34 -4.50 40.44
CA PHE A 123 -10.59 -5.25 40.62
C PHE A 123 -10.35 -6.76 40.71
N SER A 124 -9.46 -7.31 39.90
CA SER A 124 -9.14 -8.75 39.91
C SER A 124 -8.52 -9.22 41.23
N LEU A 125 -7.95 -8.30 42.02
CA LEU A 125 -7.31 -8.57 43.31
C LEU A 125 -8.26 -8.45 44.52
N GLN A 126 -9.51 -8.00 44.32
CA GLN A 126 -10.49 -7.89 45.42
C GLN A 126 -10.93 -9.27 45.94
N GLU A 127 -11.52 -9.33 47.15
CA GLU A 127 -11.85 -10.58 47.84
C GLU A 127 -12.47 -11.63 46.91
N LYS A 128 -11.77 -12.78 46.79
CA LYS A 128 -12.10 -13.87 45.88
C LYS A 128 -13.49 -14.44 46.16
N GLY A 129 -14.28 -14.72 45.12
CA GLY A 129 -15.63 -15.29 45.24
C GLY A 129 -16.60 -14.80 44.16
N LYS A 130 -17.77 -14.28 44.57
CA LYS A 130 -18.82 -13.80 43.64
C LYS A 130 -18.34 -12.71 42.68
N PHE A 131 -17.35 -11.92 43.09
CA PHE A 131 -16.79 -10.84 42.29
C PHE A 131 -15.94 -11.37 41.11
N THR A 132 -15.15 -12.42 41.34
CA THR A 132 -14.38 -13.13 40.30
C THR A 132 -15.31 -13.68 39.22
N LEU A 133 -16.44 -14.27 39.63
CA LEU A 133 -17.43 -14.78 38.68
C LEU A 133 -18.15 -13.65 37.93
N LEU A 134 -18.45 -12.53 38.61
CA LEU A 134 -19.03 -11.36 37.97
C LEU A 134 -18.11 -10.79 36.88
N MET A 135 -16.81 -10.70 37.15
CA MET A 135 -15.79 -10.32 36.16
C MET A 135 -15.78 -11.26 34.95
N GLY A 136 -15.88 -12.58 35.15
CA GLY A 136 -16.04 -13.51 34.03
C GLY A 136 -17.30 -13.28 33.20
N ASN A 137 -18.40 -12.85 33.84
CA ASN A 137 -19.66 -12.55 33.18
C ASN A 137 -19.68 -11.21 32.42
N THR A 138 -18.72 -10.30 32.67
CA THR A 138 -18.65 -9.00 31.97
C THR A 138 -17.94 -9.09 30.62
N GLY A 139 -17.35 -10.25 30.30
CA GLY A 139 -16.60 -10.46 29.06
C GLY A 139 -15.10 -10.13 29.17
N VAL A 140 -14.59 -9.93 30.40
CA VAL A 140 -13.17 -9.58 30.60
C VAL A 140 -12.22 -10.67 30.10
N ILE A 141 -12.61 -11.95 30.23
CA ILE A 141 -11.82 -13.11 29.80
C ILE A 141 -11.66 -13.10 28.27
N GLU A 142 -12.77 -12.94 27.55
CA GLU A 142 -12.78 -12.82 26.10
C GLU A 142 -11.93 -11.65 25.62
N PHE A 143 -12.08 -10.50 26.27
CA PHE A 143 -11.32 -9.31 25.93
C PHE A 143 -9.82 -9.52 26.13
N MET A 144 -9.39 -10.09 27.27
CA MET A 144 -7.98 -10.38 27.53
C MET A 144 -7.39 -11.36 26.52
N ILE A 145 -8.12 -12.41 26.14
CA ILE A 145 -7.68 -13.36 25.12
C ILE A 145 -7.48 -12.67 23.76
N VAL A 146 -8.40 -11.79 23.36
CA VAL A 146 -8.27 -11.01 22.11
C VAL A 146 -7.08 -10.06 22.17
N LEU A 147 -6.89 -9.36 23.29
CA LEU A 147 -5.78 -8.43 23.50
C LEU A 147 -4.42 -9.16 23.42
N ILE A 148 -4.29 -10.26 24.14
CA ILE A 148 -3.11 -11.13 24.14
C ILE A 148 -2.82 -11.62 22.72
N SER A 149 -3.84 -12.14 22.02
CA SER A 149 -3.68 -12.63 20.65
C SER A 149 -3.18 -11.52 19.71
N ASN A 150 -3.76 -10.33 19.82
CA ASN A 150 -3.35 -9.17 19.03
C ASN A 150 -1.88 -8.78 19.27
N ARG A 151 -1.42 -8.81 20.54
CA ARG A 151 -0.04 -8.50 20.90
C ARG A 151 0.95 -9.56 20.40
N ILE A 152 0.63 -10.85 20.56
CA ILE A 152 1.45 -11.95 20.03
C ILE A 152 1.58 -11.87 18.51
N GLN A 153 0.47 -11.65 17.79
CA GLN A 153 0.48 -11.50 16.32
C GLN A 153 1.34 -10.32 15.84
N GLN A 154 1.41 -9.26 16.64
CA GLN A 154 2.24 -8.08 16.36
C GLN A 154 3.69 -8.23 16.85
N LEU A 155 4.06 -9.36 17.44
CA LEU A 155 5.37 -9.59 18.08
C LEU A 155 5.70 -8.52 19.13
N LYS A 156 4.68 -8.08 19.88
CA LYS A 156 4.81 -7.09 20.95
C LYS A 156 4.73 -7.78 22.30
N TYR A 157 5.85 -7.76 23.01
CA TYR A 157 6.00 -8.27 24.37
C TYR A 157 6.24 -7.06 25.30
N ASP A 158 5.16 -6.36 25.60
CA ASP A 158 5.15 -5.14 26.42
C ASP A 158 4.41 -5.35 27.75
N GLU A 159 4.48 -4.36 28.63
CA GLU A 159 3.83 -4.36 29.95
C GLU A 159 2.33 -4.68 29.86
N THR A 160 1.65 -4.21 28.81
CA THR A 160 0.24 -4.54 28.55
C THR A 160 0.00 -6.04 28.38
N LEU A 161 0.91 -6.77 27.72
CA LEU A 161 0.79 -8.22 27.58
C LEU A 161 0.94 -8.92 28.94
N GLU A 162 1.89 -8.48 29.77
CA GLU A 162 2.12 -9.02 31.11
C GLU A 162 0.92 -8.77 32.04
N GLU A 163 0.39 -7.55 32.03
CA GLU A 163 -0.80 -7.16 32.80
C GLU A 163 -2.04 -7.96 32.37
N ALA A 164 -2.26 -8.13 31.06
CA ALA A 164 -3.39 -8.90 30.54
C ALA A 164 -3.34 -10.36 31.02
N TRP A 165 -2.16 -10.98 31.03
CA TRP A 165 -1.98 -12.31 31.59
C TRP A 165 -2.19 -12.35 33.11
N GLY A 166 -1.73 -11.32 33.84
CA GLY A 166 -1.95 -11.21 35.28
C GLY A 166 -3.44 -11.08 35.64
N ILE A 167 -4.19 -10.25 34.91
CA ILE A 167 -5.64 -10.12 35.07
C ILE A 167 -6.32 -11.46 34.77
N LEU A 168 -5.96 -12.10 33.66
CA LEU A 168 -6.55 -13.36 33.24
C LEU A 168 -6.28 -14.47 34.25
N TRP A 169 -5.06 -14.54 34.79
CA TRP A 169 -4.71 -15.43 35.90
C TRP A 169 -5.60 -15.18 37.10
N ASN A 170 -5.68 -13.94 37.60
CA ASN A 170 -6.46 -13.61 38.79
C ASN A 170 -7.97 -13.91 38.64
N VAL A 171 -8.53 -13.73 37.45
CA VAL A 171 -9.95 -13.98 37.18
C VAL A 171 -10.27 -15.46 36.99
N THR A 172 -9.28 -16.26 36.56
CA THR A 172 -9.48 -17.71 36.36
C THR A 172 -9.07 -18.52 37.60
N ASP A 173 -8.12 -18.03 38.38
CA ASP A 173 -7.66 -18.67 39.61
C ASP A 173 -8.83 -18.82 40.60
N GLU A 174 -9.08 -20.07 41.02
CA GLU A 174 -10.14 -20.46 41.95
C GLU A 174 -11.60 -20.31 41.45
N ALA A 175 -11.83 -20.08 40.15
CA ALA A 175 -13.18 -19.98 39.56
C ALA A 175 -13.37 -20.96 38.39
N ALA A 176 -13.95 -22.15 38.66
CA ALA A 176 -14.11 -23.21 37.66
C ALA A 176 -14.86 -22.77 36.39
N GLU A 177 -15.93 -21.98 36.52
CA GLU A 177 -16.69 -21.44 35.38
C GLU A 177 -15.85 -20.48 34.52
N ASN A 178 -14.92 -19.73 35.12
CA ASN A 178 -14.02 -18.84 34.39
C ASN A 178 -12.90 -19.61 33.71
N CYS A 179 -12.39 -20.68 34.33
CA CYS A 179 -11.48 -21.61 33.67
C CYS A 179 -12.12 -22.25 32.43
N GLU A 180 -13.38 -22.68 32.53
CA GLU A 180 -14.12 -23.22 31.39
C GLU A 180 -14.23 -22.20 30.26
N ARG A 181 -14.62 -20.94 30.57
CA ARG A 181 -14.65 -19.84 29.59
C ARG A 181 -13.29 -19.61 28.93
N PHE A 182 -12.21 -19.58 29.71
CA PHE A 182 -10.86 -19.41 29.18
C PHE A 182 -10.51 -20.50 28.17
N LEU A 183 -10.83 -21.76 28.47
CA LEU A 183 -10.57 -22.89 27.59
C LEU A 183 -11.44 -22.82 26.32
N ASP A 184 -12.74 -22.55 26.47
CA ASP A 184 -13.70 -22.45 25.36
C ASP A 184 -13.34 -21.34 24.36
N LYS A 185 -12.68 -20.28 24.83
CA LYS A 185 -12.25 -19.15 24.01
C LYS A 185 -10.84 -19.33 23.44
N GLY A 186 -10.25 -20.52 23.56
CA GLY A 186 -8.93 -20.83 23.02
C GLY A 186 -7.78 -20.18 23.79
N GLY A 187 -7.97 -19.89 25.07
CA GLY A 187 -6.96 -19.27 25.91
C GLY A 187 -5.66 -20.08 25.99
N MET A 188 -5.77 -21.41 25.97
CA MET A 188 -4.59 -22.28 25.96
C MET A 188 -3.80 -22.21 24.64
N ASP A 189 -4.48 -22.01 23.51
CA ASP A 189 -3.80 -21.81 22.22
C ASP A 189 -2.98 -20.52 22.22
N GLN A 190 -3.52 -19.45 22.81
CA GLN A 190 -2.77 -18.19 22.97
C GLN A 190 -1.59 -18.35 23.92
N PHE A 191 -1.76 -19.06 25.03
CA PHE A 191 -0.67 -19.36 25.97
C PHE A 191 0.47 -20.09 25.26
N MET A 192 0.16 -21.14 24.49
CA MET A 192 1.17 -21.89 23.74
C MET A 192 1.83 -21.06 22.63
N ALA A 193 1.13 -20.06 22.08
CA ALA A 193 1.68 -19.17 21.07
C ALA A 193 2.75 -18.22 21.64
N CYS A 194 2.76 -17.93 22.95
CA CYS A 194 3.80 -17.14 23.59
C CYS A 194 5.20 -17.81 23.59
N PHE A 195 5.27 -19.12 23.38
CA PHE A 195 6.51 -19.90 23.45
C PHE A 195 7.05 -20.30 22.07
N LYS A 196 6.45 -19.77 20.99
CA LYS A 196 6.87 -20.01 19.60
C LYS A 196 7.64 -18.81 19.06
#